data_AF-A0A0W0VFU6-F1
#
_entry.id   AF-A0A0W0VFU6-F1
#
_cell.length_a   1.000
_cell.length_b   1.000
_cell.length_c   1.000
_cell.angle_alpha   90.00
_cell.angle_beta   90.00
_cell.angle_gamma   90.00
#
_symmetry.space_group_name_H-M   'P 1'
#
loop_
_entity.id
_entity.type
_entity.pdbx_description
1 polymer ?
#
loop_
_entity_poly.entity_id
_entity_poly.type
_entity_poly.pdbx_seq_one_letter_code
_entity_poly.pdbx_strand_id
1 'polypeptide(L)' 'MKDFKFLFALMSLIWFTDAYAYLDPGTGSLIIQSTIAAVTGGLFVLKTYWHKLKSLFCRKQNTAEEEKSQSPESPHNH' A
#
# COMPACT_ATOMS: atom_id res chain seq x y z
N MET A 1 37.53 -11.04 11.01
CA MET A 1 36.66 -11.57 9.93
C MET A 1 35.34 -10.78 9.75
N LYS A 2 35.01 -9.81 10.61
CA LYS A 2 33.81 -8.96 10.42
C LYS A 2 34.14 -7.70 9.60
N ASP A 3 35.38 -7.24 9.70
CA ASP A 3 35.85 -5.98 9.09
C ASP A 3 36.08 -6.11 7.58
N PHE A 4 36.43 -7.30 7.09
CA PHE A 4 36.55 -7.57 5.65
C PHE A 4 35.20 -7.51 4.92
N LYS A 5 34.11 -7.93 5.59
CA LYS A 5 32.75 -7.81 5.06
C LYS A 5 32.31 -6.34 5.03
N PHE A 6 32.70 -5.57 6.03
CA PHE A 6 32.43 -4.13 6.10
C PHE A 6 33.23 -3.35 5.06
N LEU A 7 34.51 -3.70 4.86
CA LEU A 7 35.37 -3.12 3.84
C LEU A 7 34.87 -3.46 2.42
N PHE A 8 34.40 -4.70 2.20
CA PHE A 8 33.78 -5.12 0.94
C PHE A 8 32.46 -4.38 0.67
N ALA A 9 31.61 -4.20 1.69
CA ALA A 9 30.39 -3.41 1.60
C ALA A 9 30.67 -1.92 1.34
N LEU A 10 31.72 -1.36 1.94
CA LEU A 10 32.14 0.04 1.78
C LEU A 10 32.78 0.29 0.39
N MET A 11 33.55 -0.67 -0.14
CA MET A 11 34.14 -0.59 -1.47
C MET A 11 33.05 -0.70 -2.56
N SER A 12 31.99 -1.47 -2.33
CA SER A 12 30.87 -1.60 -3.27
C SER A 12 30.02 -0.34 -3.43
N LEU A 13 30.15 0.62 -2.50
CA LEU A 13 29.34 1.84 -2.48
C LEU A 13 29.94 3.00 -3.30
N ILE A 14 31.20 2.88 -3.75
CA ILE A 14 31.97 3.98 -4.37
C ILE A 14 31.88 3.98 -5.91
N TRP A 15 31.21 3.00 -6.53
CA TRP A 15 31.01 2.93 -7.98
C TRP A 15 29.58 3.22 -8.39
N PHE A 16 29.20 4.50 -8.43
CA PHE A 16 28.10 4.94 -9.27
C PHE A 16 28.48 6.27 -9.92
N THR A 17 28.94 6.17 -11.17
CA THR A 17 29.02 7.29 -12.11
C THR A 17 27.75 7.28 -12.97
N ASP A 18 27.30 8.46 -13.39
CA ASP A 18 26.11 8.61 -14.22
C ASP A 18 26.27 7.85 -15.56
N ALA A 19 25.42 6.85 -15.78
CA ALA A 19 25.27 6.17 -17.06
C ALA A 19 23.81 6.27 -17.52
N TYR A 20 23.49 7.34 -18.26
CA TYR A 20 22.23 7.50 -18.98
C TYR A 20 22.15 6.60 -20.23
N ALA A 21 22.52 5.32 -20.08
CA ALA A 21 22.37 4.30 -21.10
C ALA A 21 21.42 3.21 -20.58
N TYR A 22 20.14 3.33 -20.94
CA TYR A 22 19.08 2.33 -20.73
C TYR A 22 19.35 0.96 -21.42
N LEU A 23 20.58 0.74 -21.88
CA LEU A 23 21.00 -0.32 -22.79
C LEU A 23 22.13 -1.21 -22.22
N ASP A 24 22.38 -1.19 -20.90
CA ASP A 24 23.08 -2.31 -20.29
C ASP A 24 22.10 -3.50 -20.13
N PRO A 25 22.43 -4.72 -20.57
CA PRO A 25 21.50 -5.86 -20.55
C PRO A 25 20.97 -6.18 -19.14
N GLY A 26 21.71 -5.78 -18.09
CA GLY A 26 21.27 -5.86 -16.69
C GLY A 26 20.14 -4.87 -16.34
N THR A 27 20.22 -3.63 -16.81
CA THR A 27 19.22 -2.58 -16.49
C THR A 27 17.91 -2.82 -17.24
N GLY A 28 17.97 -3.26 -18.50
CA GLY A 28 16.77 -3.62 -19.26
C GLY A 28 15.97 -4.74 -18.57
N SER A 29 16.67 -5.77 -18.07
CA SER A 29 16.05 -6.88 -17.33
C SER A 29 15.39 -6.41 -16.02
N LEU A 30 16.04 -5.50 -15.28
CA LEU A 30 15.52 -4.96 -14.02
C LEU A 30 14.21 -4.17 -14.24
N ILE A 31 14.12 -3.40 -15.33
CA ILE A 31 12.93 -2.59 -15.62
C ILE A 31 11.75 -3.49 -15.99
N ILE A 32 12.00 -4.53 -16.79
CA ILE A 32 10.97 -5.53 -17.13
C ILE A 32 10.51 -6.26 -15.85
N GLN A 33 11.45 -6.73 -15.01
CA GLN A 33 11.12 -7.43 -13.78
C GLN A 33 10.35 -6.56 -12.77
N SER A 34 10.80 -5.33 -12.55
CA SER A 34 10.13 -4.39 -11.65
C SER A 34 8.75 -3.98 -12.17
N THR A 35 8.59 -3.83 -13.49
CA THR A 35 7.28 -3.58 -14.11
C THR A 35 6.33 -4.74 -13.89
N ILE A 36 6.77 -5.98 -14.14
CA ILE A 36 5.97 -7.18 -13.89
C ILE A 36 5.61 -7.26 -12.39
N ALA A 37 6.58 -7.06 -11.50
CA ALA A 37 6.34 -7.08 -10.05
C ALA A 37 5.35 -6.01 -9.61
N ALA A 38 5.44 -4.79 -10.15
CA ALA A 38 4.54 -3.69 -9.84
C ALA A 38 3.11 -3.98 -10.33
N VAL A 39 2.96 -4.48 -11.56
CA VAL A 39 1.65 -4.85 -12.13
C VAL A 39 1.05 -6.01 -11.33
N THR A 40 1.78 -7.11 -11.17
CA THR A 40 1.29 -8.29 -10.45
C THR A 40 1.00 -7.97 -8.99
N GLY A 41 1.90 -7.27 -8.29
CA GLY A 41 1.71 -6.85 -6.91
C GLY A 41 0.55 -5.87 -6.75
N GLY A 42 0.44 -4.87 -7.63
CA GLY A 42 -0.66 -3.92 -7.66
C GLY A 42 -2.01 -4.59 -7.88
N LEU A 43 -2.11 -5.49 -8.87
CA LEU A 43 -3.32 -6.27 -9.13
C LEU A 43 -3.67 -7.18 -7.95
N PHE A 44 -2.68 -7.82 -7.33
CA PHE A 44 -2.87 -8.69 -6.18
C PHE A 44 -3.43 -7.92 -4.97
N VAL A 45 -2.83 -6.77 -4.64
CA VAL A 45 -3.32 -5.89 -3.58
C VAL A 45 -4.72 -5.38 -3.93
N LEU A 46 -4.96 -4.91 -5.15
CA LEU A 46 -6.26 -4.43 -5.59
C LEU A 46 -7.35 -5.49 -5.46
N LYS A 47 -7.07 -6.73 -5.89
CA LYS A 47 -7.98 -7.86 -5.77
C LYS A 47 -8.23 -8.22 -4.30
N THR A 48 -7.19 -8.25 -3.48
CA THR A 48 -7.27 -8.60 -2.05
C THR A 48 -8.09 -7.57 -1.27
N TYR A 49 -7.90 -6.29 -1.57
CA TYR A 49 -8.54 -5.18 -0.87
C TYR A 49 -9.78 -4.62 -1.58
N TRP A 50 -10.28 -5.29 -2.62
CA TRP A 50 -11.40 -4.83 -3.44
C TRP A 50 -12.61 -4.40 -2.60
N HIS A 51 -12.95 -5.18 -1.57
CA HIS A 51 -14.06 -4.88 -0.66
C HIS A 51 -13.80 -3.64 0.20
N LYS A 52 -12.58 -3.46 0.72
CA LYS A 52 -12.23 -2.26 1.50
C LYS A 52 -12.16 -1.02 0.61
N LEU A 53 -11.56 -1.13 -0.58
CA LEU A 53 -11.51 -0.05 -1.56
C LEU A 53 -12.91 0.39 -1.97
N LYS A 54 -13.80 -0.57 -2.26
CA LYS A 54 -15.22 -0.30 -2.54
C LYS A 54 -15.93 0.33 -1.34
N SER A 55 -15.65 -0.10 -0.11
CA SER A 55 -16.22 0.52 1.09
C SER A 55 -15.73 1.95 1.33
N LEU A 56 -14.48 2.28 0.95
CA LEU A 56 -13.95 3.64 1.04
C LEU A 56 -14.56 4.56 -0.02
N PHE A 57 -14.72 4.07 -1.25
CA PHE A 57 -15.36 4.83 -2.35
C PHE A 57 -16.89 4.89 -2.23
N CYS A 58 -17.51 3.87 -1.66
CA CYS A 58 -18.96 3.77 -1.45
C CYS A 58 -19.32 3.98 0.02
N ARG A 59 -18.60 4.81 0.79
CA ARG A 59 -19.07 5.21 2.13
C ARG A 59 -20.35 6.02 1.97
N LYS A 60 -21.46 5.28 1.88
CA LYS A 60 -22.81 5.75 1.73
C LYS A 60 -23.14 6.52 3.01
N GLN A 61 -23.55 7.76 2.81
CA GLN A 61 -24.18 8.63 3.80
C GLN A 61 -25.30 7.84 4.47
N ASN A 62 -25.10 7.42 5.72
CA ASN A 62 -26.13 6.87 6.58
C ASN A 62 -25.67 7.15 8.02
N THR A 63 -25.70 8.42 8.41
CA THR A 63 -25.60 8.82 9.82
C THR A 63 -26.47 10.04 10.02
N ALA A 64 -27.76 9.75 10.06
CA ALA A 64 -28.90 10.53 10.55
C ALA A 64 -30.06 9.57 10.23
N GLU A 65 -30.71 8.87 11.13
CA GLU A 65 -31.28 9.27 12.41
C GLU A 65 -31.53 7.98 13.22
N GLU A 66 -30.83 7.78 14.33
CA GLU A 66 -31.29 6.88 15.40
C GLU A 66 -31.05 7.58 16.73
N GLU A 67 -31.72 8.72 16.92
CA GLU A 67 -31.91 9.29 18.25
C GLU A 67 -33.25 10.05 18.30
N LYS A 68 -34.35 9.29 18.26
CA LYS A 68 -35.63 9.76 18.82
C LYS A 68 -36.23 8.68 19.70
N SER A 69 -35.69 8.62 20.91
CA SER A 69 -36.41 8.42 22.17
C SER A 69 -37.78 7.73 22.07
N GLN A 70 -37.76 6.40 22.10
CA GLN A 70 -38.70 5.67 22.95
C GLN A 70 -38.19 5.78 24.39
N SER A 71 -38.76 6.70 25.16
CA SER A 71 -38.83 6.56 26.62
C SER A 71 -40.29 6.30 26.96
N PRO A 72 -40.60 5.25 27.73
CA PRO A 72 -41.95 4.78 27.96
C PRO A 72 -42.76 5.79 28.77
N GLU A 73 -43.99 5.95 28.34
CA GLU A 73 -45.14 6.49 29.06
C GLU A 73 -45.12 6.02 30.54
N SER A 74 -44.97 6.97 31.46
CA SER A 74 -45.16 6.76 32.89
C SER A 74 -46.65 7.01 33.21
N PRO A 75 -47.37 6.04 33.80
CA PRO A 75 -48.73 6.28 34.26
C PRO A 75 -48.68 6.92 35.65
N HIS A 76 -48.97 8.22 35.69
CA HIS A 76 -49.45 8.92 36.88
C HIS A 76 -50.62 9.78 36.34
N ASN A 77 -51.87 9.55 36.74
CA ASN A 77 -52.45 10.22 37.89
C ASN A 77 -53.67 9.46 38.43
N HIS A 78 -53.76 9.49 39.76
CA HIS A 78 -54.84 9.08 40.63
C HIS A 78 -55.75 10.28 40.95
#